data_AF-A0A514ZT61-F1
#
_entry.id   AF-A0A514ZT61-F1
#
_cell.length_a   1.000
_cell.length_b   1.000
_cell.length_c   1.000
_cell.angle_alpha   90.00
_cell.angle_beta   90.00
_cell.angle_gamma   90.00
#
_symmetry.space_group_name_H-M   'P 1'
#
loop_
_entity.id
_entity.type
_entity.pdbx_description
1 polymer ?
#
loop_
_entity_poly.entity_id
_entity_poly.type
_entity_poly.pdbx_seq_one_letter_code
_entity_poly.pdbx_strand_id
1 'polypeptide(L)'
;MQNPFEIIASRLSTIEALLIDIKHQPPATASPLVAPLPIFSKKQVMEMTGWPPGTLNQKIAEMPEGVVIKGRSRRKCFDREKFLEWLKTPA
;
A
#
# COMPACT_ATOMS: atom_id res chain seq x y z
N MET A 1 -16.45 39.32 36.82
CA MET A 1 -15.60 38.11 36.80
C MET A 1 -16.40 37.02 36.10
N GLN A 2 -15.88 36.46 35.01
CA GLN A 2 -16.58 35.41 34.25
C GLN A 2 -16.67 34.14 35.11
N ASN A 3 -17.85 33.54 35.23
CA ASN A 3 -18.05 32.35 36.05
C ASN A 3 -17.21 31.18 35.50
N PRO A 4 -16.34 30.53 36.31
CA PRO A 4 -15.50 29.43 35.84
C PRO A 4 -16.29 28.25 35.28
N PHE A 5 -17.50 27.99 35.80
CA PHE A 5 -18.35 26.90 35.31
C PHE A 5 -18.91 27.17 33.91
N GLU A 6 -19.21 28.43 33.59
CA GLU A 6 -19.66 28.78 32.23
C GLU A 6 -18.55 28.68 31.20
N ILE A 7 -17.31 29.01 31.60
CA ILE A 7 -16.14 28.81 30.75
C ILE A 7 -15.96 27.32 30.43
N ILE A 8 -16.12 26.45 31.42
CA ILE A 8 -16.01 25.00 31.23
C ILE A 8 -17.13 24.49 30.30
N ALA A 9 -18.38 24.90 30.53
CA ALA A 9 -19.51 24.50 29.70
C ALA A 9 -19.33 24.93 28.23
N SER A 10 -18.88 26.18 28.01
CA SER A 10 -18.58 26.70 26.67
C SER A 10 -17.49 25.89 25.96
N ARG A 11 -16.42 25.52 26.68
CA ARG A 11 -15.33 24.70 26.13
C ARG A 11 -15.78 23.28 25.79
N LEU A 12 -16.58 22.66 26.65
CA LEU A 12 -17.10 21.32 26.40
C LEU A 12 -18.01 21.28 25.16
N SER A 13 -18.89 22.27 25.02
CA SER A 13 -19.73 22.41 23.82
C SER A 13 -18.91 22.61 22.55
N THR A 14 -17.83 23.39 22.62
CA THR A 14 -16.90 23.58 21.48
C THR A 14 -16.22 22.26 21.10
N ILE A 15 -15.79 21.46 22.09
CA ILE A 15 -15.16 20.17 21.84
C ILE A 15 -16.15 19.20 21.18
N GLU A 16 -17.40 19.14 21.65
CA GLU A 16 -18.43 18.30 21.06
C GLU A 16 -18.70 18.65 19.59
N ALA A 17 -18.79 19.95 19.27
CA ALA A 17 -18.94 20.41 17.89
C ALA A 17 -17.77 19.96 17.00
N LEU A 18 -16.53 20.10 17.49
CA LEU A 18 -15.34 19.66 16.76
C LEU A 18 -15.29 18.15 16.54
N LEU A 19 -15.73 17.35 17.53
CA LEU A 19 -15.79 15.89 17.39
C LEU A 19 -16.82 15.46 16.35
N ILE A 20 -17.96 16.15 16.29
CA ILE A 20 -18.98 15.93 15.27
C ILE A 20 -18.42 16.26 13.89
N ASP A 21 -17.72 17.39 13.74
CA ASP A 21 -17.10 17.78 12.47
C ASP A 21 -16.06 16.75 11.99
N ILE A 22 -15.21 16.26 12.89
CA ILE A 22 -14.22 15.21 12.57
C ILE A 22 -14.91 13.91 12.14
N LYS A 23 -16.02 13.54 12.81
CA LYS A 23 -16.79 12.33 12.47
C LYS A 23 -17.47 12.45 11.09
N HIS A 24 -17.92 13.64 10.72
CA HIS A 24 -18.53 13.90 9.43
C HIS A 24 -17.53 14.23 8.32
N GLN A 25 -16.24 14.36 8.67
CA GLN A 25 -15.21 14.55 7.68
C GLN A 25 -15.17 13.32 6.76
N PRO A 26 -15.31 13.51 5.43
CA PRO A 26 -15.21 12.39 4.51
C PRO A 26 -13.85 11.72 4.72
N PRO A 27 -13.78 10.37 4.66
CA PRO A 27 -12.51 9.68 4.80
C PRO A 27 -11.55 10.31 3.80
N ALA A 28 -10.40 10.78 4.28
CA ALA A 28 -9.38 11.36 3.45
C ALA A 28 -9.20 10.42 2.27
N THR A 29 -9.64 10.86 1.08
CA THR A 29 -9.52 10.10 -0.15
C THR A 29 -8.06 9.71 -0.18
N ALA A 30 -7.78 8.42 -0.03
CA ALA A 30 -6.41 7.94 -0.04
C ALA A 30 -5.84 8.40 -1.37
N SER A 31 -5.11 9.52 -1.35
CA SER A 31 -4.36 9.97 -2.50
C SER A 31 -3.53 8.74 -2.84
N PRO A 32 -3.65 8.18 -4.05
CA PRO A 32 -2.78 7.08 -4.40
C PRO A 32 -1.39 7.67 -4.17
N LEU A 33 -0.65 7.09 -3.23
CA LEU A 33 0.77 7.36 -3.11
C LEU A 33 1.33 6.88 -4.46
N VAL A 34 1.35 7.79 -5.44
CA VAL A 34 1.95 7.63 -6.76
C VAL A 34 3.45 7.76 -6.56
N ALA A 35 3.99 6.85 -5.74
CA ALA A 35 5.23 6.22 -6.08
C ALA A 35 4.80 4.79 -6.41
N PRO A 36 4.95 4.30 -7.65
CA PRO A 36 4.87 2.87 -7.85
C PRO A 36 5.87 2.28 -6.85
N LEU A 37 5.37 1.55 -5.85
CA LEU A 37 6.21 0.72 -5.01
C LEU A 37 7.14 -0.02 -5.99
N PRO A 38 8.46 -0.11 -5.72
CA PRO A 38 9.43 -0.75 -6.63
C PRO A 38 9.24 -2.27 -6.67
N ILE A 39 8.00 -2.72 -6.55
CA ILE A 39 7.58 -4.07 -6.29
C ILE A 39 6.40 -4.39 -7.20
N PHE A 40 6.57 -5.39 -8.07
CA PHE A 40 5.47 -5.96 -8.83
C PHE A 40 4.72 -7.00 -8.01
N SER A 41 3.39 -6.98 -8.15
CA SER A 41 2.55 -8.07 -7.66
C SER A 41 2.57 -9.26 -8.63
N LYS A 42 2.26 -10.47 -8.14
CA LYS A 42 2.10 -11.65 -9.00
C LYS A 42 1.16 -11.39 -10.19
N LYS A 43 0.05 -10.66 -9.97
CA LYS A 43 -0.91 -10.34 -11.04
C LYS A 43 -0.31 -9.44 -12.11
N GLN A 44 0.40 -8.38 -11.72
CA GLN A 44 1.07 -7.48 -12.66
C GLN A 44 2.15 -8.22 -13.46
N VAL A 45 2.91 -9.11 -12.84
CA VAL A 45 3.89 -9.93 -13.57
C VAL A 45 3.19 -10.83 -14.59
N MET A 46 2.08 -11.47 -14.23
CA MET A 46 1.31 -12.30 -15.17
C MET A 46 0.73 -11.49 -16.34
N GLU A 47 0.25 -10.28 -16.08
CA GLU A 47 -0.25 -9.35 -17.12
C GLU A 47 0.87 -8.89 -18.05
N MET A 48 2.07 -8.61 -17.50
CA MET A 48 3.22 -8.16 -18.29
C MET A 48 3.83 -9.27 -19.14
N THR A 49 3.95 -10.48 -18.61
CA THR A 49 4.63 -11.59 -19.31
C THR A 49 3.69 -12.52 -20.05
N GLY A 50 2.38 -12.45 -19.76
CA GLY A 50 1.38 -13.38 -20.29
C GLY A 50 1.52 -14.81 -19.76
N TRP A 51 2.37 -15.06 -18.75
CA TRP A 51 2.63 -16.42 -18.29
C TRP A 51 1.49 -16.98 -17.44
N PRO A 52 1.08 -18.24 -17.67
CA PRO A 52 0.14 -18.92 -16.80
C PRO A 52 0.79 -19.16 -15.41
N PRO A 53 -0.03 -19.31 -14.36
CA PRO A 53 0.48 -19.35 -12.98
C PRO A 53 1.44 -20.52 -12.71
N GLY A 54 1.34 -21.62 -13.47
CA GLY A 54 2.27 -22.75 -13.40
C GLY A 54 3.65 -22.39 -13.92
N THR A 55 3.74 -21.85 -15.14
CA THR A 55 4.99 -21.39 -15.76
C THR A 55 5.64 -20.28 -14.93
N LEU A 56 4.85 -19.36 -14.38
CA LEU A 56 5.37 -18.33 -13.48
C LEU A 56 6.03 -18.95 -12.23
N ASN A 57 5.42 -19.98 -11.63
CA ASN A 57 6.02 -20.66 -10.47
C ASN A 57 7.31 -21.41 -10.83
N GLN A 58 7.39 -22.00 -12.03
CA GLN A 58 8.61 -22.63 -12.53
C GLN A 58 9.72 -21.58 -12.74
N LYS A 59 9.40 -20.46 -13.39
CA LYS A 59 10.35 -19.36 -13.58
C LYS A 59 10.78 -18.72 -12.26
N ILE A 60 9.91 -18.64 -11.26
CA ILE A 60 10.28 -18.23 -9.90
C ILE A 60 11.34 -19.14 -9.29
N ALA A 61 11.31 -20.45 -9.57
CA ALA A 61 12.31 -21.38 -9.07
C ALA A 61 13.67 -21.24 -9.79
N GLU A 62 13.66 -20.79 -11.04
CA GLU A 62 14.85 -20.51 -11.86
C GLU A 62 15.42 -19.10 -11.60
N MET A 63 14.66 -18.21 -10.95
CA MET A 63 15.08 -16.83 -10.70
C MET A 63 16.15 -16.73 -9.61
N PRO A 64 17.11 -15.81 -9.75
CA PRO A 64 18.12 -15.56 -8.72
C PRO A 64 17.48 -15.02 -7.43
N GLU A 65 18.15 -15.29 -6.30
CA GLU A 65 17.72 -14.84 -4.99
C GLU A 65 17.61 -13.30 -4.94
N GLY A 66 16.51 -12.81 -4.36
CA GLY A 66 16.24 -11.37 -4.24
C GLY A 66 15.39 -10.78 -5.37
N VAL A 67 15.08 -11.51 -6.45
CA VAL A 67 14.03 -11.11 -7.41
C VAL A 67 12.65 -11.29 -6.80
N VAL A 68 12.45 -12.37 -6.05
CA VAL A 68 11.20 -12.64 -5.32
C VAL A 68 11.33 -12.22 -3.87
N ILE A 69 10.62 -11.15 -3.52
CA ILE A 69 10.52 -10.65 -2.16
C ILE A 69 9.35 -11.36 -1.47
N LYS A 70 9.65 -12.14 -0.43
CA LYS A 70 8.62 -12.61 0.51
C LYS A 70 8.28 -11.46 1.44
N GLY A 71 7.14 -10.81 1.22
CA GLY A 71 6.64 -9.82 2.18
C GLY A 71 6.28 -10.47 3.52
N ARG A 72 5.97 -9.65 4.55
CA ARG A 72 5.40 -10.17 5.82
C ARG A 72 4.10 -10.98 5.61
N SER A 73 3.40 -10.73 4.49
CA SER A 73 2.25 -11.50 4.04
C SER A 73 2.71 -12.67 3.16
N ARG A 74 2.02 -13.83 3.19
CA ARG A 74 2.26 -15.00 2.30
C ARG A 74 2.16 -14.71 0.79
N ARG A 75 1.99 -13.44 0.39
CA ARG A 75 1.95 -13.00 -1.01
C ARG A 75 3.38 -12.87 -1.55
N LYS A 76 3.63 -13.51 -2.69
CA LYS A 76 4.88 -13.33 -3.44
C LYS A 76 4.85 -11.97 -4.14
N CYS A 77 5.87 -11.18 -3.87
CA CYS A 77 6.11 -9.88 -4.48
C CYS A 77 7.45 -9.93 -5.23
N PHE A 78 7.64 -9.09 -6.23
CA PHE A 78 8.83 -9.11 -7.07
C PHE A 78 9.50 -7.75 -7.07
N ASP A 79 10.80 -7.69 -6.90
CA ASP A 79 11.55 -6.44 -7.09
C ASP A 79 11.49 -6.02 -8.56
N ARG A 80 11.04 -4.78 -8.83
CA ARG A 80 10.82 -4.29 -10.19
C ARG A 80 12.11 -4.24 -11.00
N GLU A 81 13.20 -3.75 -10.41
CA GLU A 81 14.45 -3.52 -11.13
C GLU A 81 15.12 -4.84 -11.46
N LYS A 82 15.29 -5.69 -10.45
CA LYS A 82 15.91 -7.01 -10.63
C LYS A 82 15.10 -7.92 -11.56
N PHE A 83 13.76 -7.84 -11.50
CA PHE A 83 12.89 -8.61 -12.39
C PHE A 83 13.04 -8.17 -13.86
N LEU A 84 13.12 -6.86 -14.11
CA LEU A 84 13.32 -6.32 -15.46
C LEU A 84 14.72 -6.61 -16.00
N GLU A 85 15.76 -6.55 -15.16
CA GLU A 85 17.12 -6.95 -15.54
C GLU A 85 17.18 -8.43 -15.92
N TRP A 86 16.53 -9.29 -15.13
CA TRP A 86 16.45 -10.72 -15.43
C TRP A 86 15.70 -10.99 -16.74
N LEU A 87 14.60 -10.29 -17.01
CA LEU A 87 13.88 -10.41 -18.31
C LEU A 87 14.72 -9.93 -19.51
N LYS A 88 15.59 -8.94 -19.32
CA LYS A 88 16.49 -8.44 -20.37
C LYS A 88 17.68 -9.36 -20.61
N THR A 89 17.99 -10.25 -19.69
CA THR A 89 19.06 -11.22 -19.83
C THR A 89 18.46 -12.45 -20.53
N PRO A 90 18.67 -12.65 -21.84
CA PRO A 90 18.26 -13.89 -22.47
C PRO A 90 19.06 -15.03 -21.82
N ALA A 91 18.35 -15.96 -21.20
CA ALA A 91 18.88 -17.28 -20.86
C ALA A 91 19.07 -18.10 -22.14
#